data_AF-A0A0Q0V206-F1
#
_entry.id   AF-A0A0Q0V206-F1
#
_cell.length_a   1.000
_cell.length_b   1.000
_cell.length_c   1.000
_cell.angle_alpha   90.00
_cell.angle_beta   90.00
_cell.angle_gamma   90.00
#
_symmetry.space_group_name_H-M   'P 1'
#
loop_
_entity.id
_entity.type
_entity.pdbx_description
1 polymer ?
#
loop_
_entity_poly.entity_id
_entity_poly.type
_entity_poly.pdbx_seq_one_letter_code
_entity_poly.pdbx_strand_id
1 'polypeptide(L)'
;MENYSQRHKYQPGMTCSVDGCENPAEYEVVLYDFYDYSSGPTTFYEQDYTCPFLCQTHLNINEEQAVGERRPRGSVRYPYTNRHNSLGYSKYNPLKDVYPQFFSAGEAENASQIQIDLNEINAELISYLAKHPEYLRHLNARKFEMLIAEIIRSKGYDVTLTPQTRDGGKDIIALYKSPFGHQMFIVECKRYQEDNKVGVELVRGLYGVKMAERYNQALLVTTSTFTPDAQEFVKPLKFELELKDYNDITNWCKEYSKK
;
A
#
# COMPACT_ATOMS: atom_id res chain seq x y z
N MET A 1 8.00 21.04 5.86
CA MET A 1 9.05 20.23 5.19
C MET A 1 10.27 21.13 5.01
N GLU A 2 11.24 21.10 5.93
CA GLU A 2 12.33 22.11 5.95
C GLU A 2 13.51 21.83 5.00
N ASN A 3 13.48 20.77 4.17
CA ASN A 3 14.63 20.38 3.34
C ASN A 3 14.30 19.99 1.88
N TYR A 4 13.21 20.48 1.28
CA TYR A 4 12.93 20.26 -0.15
C TYR A 4 13.55 21.36 -1.01
N SER A 5 14.43 20.98 -1.96
CA SER A 5 15.03 21.90 -2.93
C SER A 5 14.43 21.68 -4.32
N GLN A 6 13.63 22.64 -4.78
CA GLN A 6 12.97 22.63 -6.09
C GLN A 6 13.62 23.65 -7.03
N ARG A 7 13.92 23.26 -8.28
CA ARG A 7 14.46 24.18 -9.30
C ARG A 7 13.50 24.50 -10.43
N HIS A 8 12.71 23.52 -10.86
CA HIS A 8 11.73 23.65 -11.92
C HIS A 8 10.32 23.59 -11.32
N LYS A 9 9.53 24.63 -11.55
CA LYS A 9 8.11 24.62 -11.17
C LYS A 9 7.30 24.05 -12.32
N TYR A 10 6.37 23.16 -12.00
CA TYR A 10 5.41 22.67 -12.98
C TYR A 10 4.50 23.81 -13.44
N GLN A 11 4.16 23.79 -14.73
CA GLN A 11 3.14 24.63 -15.36
C GLN A 11 2.14 23.73 -16.09
N PRO A 12 0.84 24.08 -16.10
CA PRO A 12 -0.16 23.31 -16.83
C PRO A 12 0.23 23.08 -18.29
N GLY A 13 0.12 21.84 -18.75
CA GLY A 13 0.43 21.46 -20.13
C GLY A 13 1.91 21.13 -20.39
N MET A 14 2.77 21.13 -19.36
CA MET A 14 4.14 20.63 -19.52
C MET A 14 4.15 19.13 -19.86
N THR A 15 5.04 18.76 -20.77
CA THR A 15 5.27 17.37 -21.16
C THR A 15 6.37 16.74 -20.32
N CYS A 16 6.47 15.42 -20.43
CA CYS A 16 7.54 14.62 -19.85
C CYS A 16 8.93 15.18 -20.22
N SER A 17 9.85 15.19 -19.26
CA SER A 17 11.22 15.72 -19.44
C SER A 17 12.15 14.79 -20.23
N VAL A 18 11.67 13.61 -20.63
CA VAL A 18 12.46 12.69 -21.47
C VAL A 18 12.51 13.25 -22.90
N ASP A 19 13.73 13.36 -23.45
CA ASP A 19 13.97 13.85 -24.81
C ASP A 19 13.09 13.12 -25.85
N GLY A 20 12.34 13.90 -26.63
CA GLY A 20 11.44 13.37 -27.66
C GLY A 20 10.10 12.82 -27.16
N CYS A 21 9.80 12.95 -25.86
CA CYS A 21 8.50 12.54 -25.31
C CYS A 21 7.48 13.69 -25.35
N GLU A 22 6.35 13.45 -26.01
CA GLU A 22 5.23 14.40 -26.08
C GLU A 22 4.11 14.09 -25.06
N ASN A 23 4.26 13.02 -24.27
CA ASN A 23 3.27 12.66 -23.27
C ASN A 23 3.20 13.74 -22.17
N PRO A 24 2.00 14.01 -21.62
CA PRO A 24 1.87 14.95 -20.50
C PRO A 24 2.70 14.47 -19.31
N ALA A 25 3.30 15.42 -18.59
CA ALA A 25 3.91 15.12 -17.32
C ALA A 25 2.83 14.79 -16.29
N GLU A 26 3.06 13.74 -15.49
CA GLU A 26 2.14 13.27 -14.46
C GLU A 26 2.81 13.24 -13.07
N TYR A 27 4.14 13.19 -13.03
CA TYR A 27 4.93 13.07 -11.81
C TYR A 27 6.05 14.11 -11.78
N GLU A 28 6.27 14.72 -10.61
CA GLU A 28 7.51 15.38 -10.25
C GLU A 28 8.49 14.33 -9.71
N VAL A 29 9.73 14.33 -10.20
CA VAL A 29 10.76 13.40 -9.78
C VAL A 29 11.66 14.07 -8.74
N VAL A 30 11.90 13.38 -7.64
CA VAL A 30 12.78 13.83 -6.56
C VAL A 30 13.80 12.74 -6.26
N LEU A 31 15.08 13.11 -6.17
CA LEU A 31 16.14 12.27 -5.66
C LEU A 31 16.11 12.29 -4.13
N TYR A 32 15.92 11.12 -3.53
CA TYR A 32 15.86 10.95 -2.08
C TYR A 32 17.05 10.13 -1.56
N ASP A 33 17.71 10.66 -0.53
CA ASP A 33 18.71 9.96 0.25
C ASP A 33 18.63 10.37 1.74
N PHE A 34 19.20 9.58 2.62
CA PHE A 34 19.23 9.85 4.06
C PHE A 34 20.58 9.51 4.66
N TYR A 35 21.15 10.46 5.39
CA TYR A 35 22.46 10.39 6.02
C TYR A 35 22.32 10.52 7.53
N ASP A 36 22.84 9.55 8.27
CA ASP A 36 22.91 9.60 9.73
C ASP A 36 24.32 10.02 10.16
N TYR A 37 24.55 11.34 10.19
CA TYR A 37 25.83 11.91 10.62
C TYR A 37 25.88 12.07 12.14
N SER A 38 27.08 12.12 12.70
CA SER A 38 27.29 12.43 14.13
C SER A 38 26.75 13.80 14.56
N SER A 39 26.54 14.71 13.59
CA SER A 39 25.92 16.02 13.79
C SER A 39 24.39 16.00 13.74
N GLY A 40 23.78 14.84 13.52
CA GLY A 40 22.33 14.65 13.38
C GLY A 40 21.91 14.14 12.00
N PRO A 41 20.71 13.54 11.89
CA PRO A 41 20.21 12.99 10.64
C PRO A 41 19.93 14.09 9.61
N THR A 42 20.40 13.89 8.38
CA THR A 42 20.20 14.80 7.25
C THR A 42 19.47 14.07 6.13
N THR A 43 18.38 14.66 5.64
CA THR A 43 17.64 14.13 4.48
C THR A 43 18.02 14.92 3.24
N PHE A 44 18.40 14.21 2.18
CA PHE A 44 18.52 14.76 0.85
C PHE A 44 17.20 14.50 0.11
N TYR A 45 16.52 15.57 -0.29
CA TYR A 45 15.25 15.50 -1.02
C TYR A 45 15.22 16.64 -2.03
N GLU A 46 15.84 16.42 -3.18
CA GLU A 46 16.01 17.43 -4.22
C GLU A 46 15.37 16.99 -5.53
N GLN A 47 14.72 17.93 -6.22
CA GLN A 47 14.13 17.63 -7.53
C GLN A 47 15.21 17.11 -8.49
N ASP A 48 14.90 16.05 -9.23
CA ASP A 48 15.84 15.42 -10.15
C ASP A 48 16.18 16.38 -11.30
N TYR A 49 17.47 16.70 -11.43
CA TYR A 49 17.95 17.65 -12.44
C TYR A 49 17.96 17.08 -13.86
N THR A 50 17.96 15.75 -13.99
CA THR A 50 18.06 15.10 -15.31
C THR A 50 16.68 14.93 -15.95
N CYS A 51 15.67 14.64 -15.14
CA CYS A 51 14.28 14.48 -15.57
C CYS A 51 13.35 14.93 -14.44
N PRO A 52 13.11 16.25 -14.27
CA PRO A 52 12.31 16.77 -13.16
C PRO A 52 10.84 16.37 -13.24
N PHE A 53 10.33 16.07 -14.44
CA PHE A 53 8.96 15.64 -14.67
C PHE A 53 8.88 14.39 -15.56
N LEU A 54 8.04 13.43 -15.21
CA LEU A 54 7.82 12.20 -15.97
C LEU A 54 6.34 11.93 -16.25
N CYS A 55 6.07 11.28 -17.38
CA CYS A 55 4.79 10.62 -17.64
C CYS A 55 4.78 9.20 -17.04
N GLN A 56 3.59 8.60 -16.92
CA GLN A 56 3.42 7.24 -16.41
C GLN A 56 4.27 6.19 -17.16
N THR A 57 4.37 6.30 -18.49
CA THR A 57 5.12 5.35 -19.31
C THR A 57 6.61 5.31 -18.94
N HIS A 58 7.24 6.48 -18.79
CA HIS A 58 8.67 6.55 -18.46
C HIS A 58 8.96 6.24 -17.00
N LEU A 59 7.99 6.48 -16.09
CA LEU A 59 8.07 5.96 -14.72
C LEU A 59 8.10 4.44 -14.71
N ASN A 60 7.20 3.78 -15.45
CA ASN A 60 7.15 2.31 -15.51
C ASN A 60 8.45 1.74 -16.06
N ILE A 61 8.98 2.31 -17.15
CA ILE A 61 10.27 1.88 -17.72
C ILE A 61 11.41 2.07 -16.70
N ASN A 62 11.40 3.18 -15.97
CA ASN A 62 12.39 3.42 -14.92
C ASN A 62 12.36 2.33 -13.85
N GLU A 63 11.18 1.97 -13.35
CA GLU A 63 11.01 0.99 -12.28
C GLU A 63 11.31 -0.43 -12.76
N GLU A 64 10.94 -0.79 -13.99
CA GLU A 64 11.20 -2.11 -14.57
C GLU A 64 12.69 -2.34 -14.89
N GLN A 65 13.40 -1.29 -15.32
CA GLN A 65 14.80 -1.40 -15.76
C GLN A 65 15.81 -0.82 -14.75
N ALA A 66 15.36 -0.44 -13.56
CA ALA A 66 16.23 0.04 -12.49
C ALA A 66 17.24 -1.04 -12.08
N VAL A 67 18.52 -0.67 -12.01
CA VAL A 67 19.59 -1.56 -11.53
C VAL A 67 20.26 -0.95 -10.30
N GLY A 68 20.30 -1.70 -9.21
CA GLY A 68 20.94 -1.29 -7.96
C GLY A 68 20.07 -1.56 -6.75
N GLU A 69 20.40 -0.91 -5.63
CA GLU A 69 19.74 -1.15 -4.36
C GLU A 69 18.93 0.08 -3.93
N ARG A 70 17.60 -0.05 -3.96
CA ARG A 70 16.68 1.04 -3.60
C ARG A 70 16.55 1.21 -2.09
N ARG A 71 17.57 1.80 -1.48
CA ARG A 71 17.59 2.17 -0.06
C ARG A 71 18.40 3.45 0.17
N PRO A 72 18.24 4.13 1.31
CA PRO A 72 19.18 5.18 1.72
C PRO A 72 20.63 4.70 1.70
N ARG A 73 21.54 5.53 1.19
CA ARG A 73 22.95 5.21 0.89
C ARG A 73 23.16 4.12 -0.17
N GLY A 74 22.08 3.60 -0.76
CA GLY A 74 22.12 2.78 -1.94
C GLY A 74 22.40 3.60 -3.19
N SER A 75 22.61 2.93 -4.31
CA SER A 75 22.72 3.56 -5.62
C SER A 75 21.80 2.81 -6.57
N VAL A 76 20.97 3.56 -7.29
CA VAL A 76 20.09 3.02 -8.32
C VAL A 76 20.35 3.76 -9.62
N ARG A 77 20.66 3.01 -10.68
CA ARG A 77 20.72 3.51 -12.04
C ARG A 77 19.35 3.35 -12.69
N TYR A 78 18.80 4.46 -13.17
CA TYR A 78 17.57 4.46 -13.95
C TYR A 78 17.86 4.82 -15.42
N PRO A 79 17.03 4.34 -16.36
CA PRO A 79 17.07 4.78 -17.75
C PRO A 79 16.91 6.29 -17.96
N TYR A 80 16.02 6.95 -17.20
CA TYR A 80 15.65 8.36 -17.41
C TYR A 80 16.05 9.29 -16.27
N THR A 81 15.96 8.84 -15.03
CA THR A 81 16.21 9.68 -13.85
C THR A 81 17.54 9.35 -13.19
N ASN A 82 18.01 10.22 -12.28
CA ASN A 82 19.25 10.08 -11.54
C ASN A 82 20.45 9.71 -12.44
N ARG A 83 20.52 10.26 -13.67
CA ARG A 83 21.50 9.83 -14.68
C ARG A 83 22.96 10.15 -14.33
N HIS A 84 23.20 10.92 -13.27
CA HIS A 84 24.54 11.19 -12.73
C HIS A 84 25.04 10.14 -11.73
N ASN A 85 24.27 9.07 -11.48
CA ASN A 85 24.55 8.05 -10.46
C ASN A 85 24.78 8.66 -9.07
N SER A 86 23.97 9.65 -8.69
CA SER A 86 23.98 10.17 -7.32
C SER A 86 23.51 9.07 -6.37
N LEU A 87 24.01 9.12 -5.13
CA LEU A 87 23.53 8.24 -4.07
C LEU A 87 22.06 8.50 -3.76
N GLY A 88 21.36 7.45 -3.32
CA GLY A 88 19.92 7.45 -3.09
C GLY A 88 19.13 6.87 -4.27
N TYR A 89 17.85 7.23 -4.34
CA TYR A 89 16.93 6.70 -5.32
C TYR A 89 15.85 7.72 -5.73
N SER A 90 15.30 7.57 -6.94
CA SER A 90 14.22 8.42 -7.43
C SER A 90 12.89 8.08 -6.75
N LYS A 91 12.19 9.13 -6.30
CA LYS A 91 10.79 9.13 -5.88
C LYS A 91 9.98 9.90 -6.92
N TYR A 92 8.74 9.47 -7.13
CA TYR A 92 7.83 10.08 -8.08
C TYR A 92 6.61 10.60 -7.33
N ASN A 93 6.49 11.92 -7.23
CA ASN A 93 5.39 12.59 -6.58
C ASN A 93 4.34 12.94 -7.64
N PRO A 94 3.09 12.45 -7.56
CA PRO A 94 2.07 12.83 -8.53
C PRO A 94 1.87 14.34 -8.58
N LEU A 95 1.83 14.93 -9.78
CA LEU A 95 1.72 16.38 -9.96
C LEU A 95 0.42 16.95 -9.42
N LYS A 96 -0.66 16.16 -9.43
CA LYS A 96 -1.92 16.53 -8.80
C LYS A 96 -1.81 16.70 -7.28
N ASP A 97 -0.91 15.97 -6.63
CA ASP A 97 -0.68 16.04 -5.19
C ASP A 97 0.27 17.19 -4.84
N VAL A 98 1.26 17.46 -5.71
CA VAL A 98 2.24 18.55 -5.51
C VAL A 98 1.67 19.92 -5.93
N TYR A 99 0.80 19.97 -6.95
CA TYR A 99 0.23 21.19 -7.52
C TYR A 99 -1.30 21.15 -7.67
N PRO A 100 -2.05 20.91 -6.57
CA PRO A 100 -3.51 20.75 -6.63
C PRO A 100 -4.25 21.94 -7.25
N GLN A 101 -3.67 23.15 -7.20
CA GLN A 101 -4.23 24.37 -7.79
C GLN A 101 -4.35 24.33 -9.32
N PHE A 102 -3.57 23.47 -10.01
CA PHE A 102 -3.57 23.40 -11.47
C PHE A 102 -4.49 22.32 -12.04
N PHE A 103 -4.97 21.42 -11.18
CA PHE A 103 -5.80 20.28 -11.58
C PHE A 103 -7.22 20.37 -11.02
N SER A 104 -7.54 21.41 -10.25
CA SER A 104 -8.85 21.59 -9.58
C SER A 104 -9.90 22.36 -10.38
N ALA A 105 -9.56 22.99 -11.52
CA ALA A 105 -10.46 23.91 -12.22
C ALA A 105 -11.10 23.38 -13.54
N GLY A 106 -10.73 22.18 -14.01
CA GLY A 106 -11.16 21.66 -15.33
C GLY A 106 -11.92 20.34 -15.32
N GLU A 107 -12.09 19.68 -14.18
CA GLU A 107 -12.69 18.35 -14.08
C GLU A 107 -14.11 18.37 -13.49
N ALA A 108 -14.78 19.54 -13.52
CA ALA A 108 -16.11 19.72 -12.95
C ALA A 108 -17.27 19.13 -13.79
N GLU A 109 -17.01 18.65 -15.02
CA GLU A 109 -18.08 18.08 -15.88
C GLU A 109 -17.88 16.61 -16.28
N ASN A 110 -16.82 15.93 -15.81
CA ASN A 110 -16.67 14.48 -16.06
C ASN A 110 -16.05 13.65 -14.92
N ALA A 111 -15.93 14.21 -13.71
CA ALA A 111 -15.45 13.47 -12.54
C ALA A 111 -16.52 13.38 -11.44
N SER A 112 -17.61 12.69 -11.74
CA SER A 112 -18.35 11.92 -10.72
C SER A 112 -17.59 10.62 -10.39
N GLN A 113 -16.28 10.72 -10.19
CA GLN A 113 -15.45 9.67 -9.62
C GLN A 113 -14.61 10.31 -8.52
N ILE A 114 -15.06 10.05 -7.29
CA ILE A 114 -14.47 10.48 -6.04
C ILE A 114 -12.97 10.12 -6.09
N GLN A 115 -12.08 11.11 -6.23
CA GLN A 115 -10.65 10.92 -5.96
C GLN A 115 -10.50 10.84 -4.44
N ILE A 116 -10.64 9.62 -3.94
CA ILE A 116 -10.42 9.33 -2.54
C ILE A 116 -8.92 9.38 -2.34
N ASP A 117 -8.48 10.24 -1.43
CA ASP A 117 -7.10 10.35 -1.04
C ASP A 117 -6.61 8.97 -0.56
N LEU A 118 -5.93 8.26 -1.46
CA LEU A 118 -5.44 6.89 -1.24
C LEU A 118 -4.27 6.87 -0.25
N ASN A 119 -3.93 7.97 0.43
CA ASN A 119 -2.90 8.03 1.45
C ASN A 119 -3.37 7.63 2.85
N GLU A 120 -4.67 7.67 3.13
CA GLU A 120 -5.26 7.18 4.38
C GLU A 120 -6.42 6.21 4.10
N ILE A 121 -6.61 5.20 4.95
CA ILE A 121 -7.85 4.41 4.90
C ILE A 121 -8.90 5.22 5.63
N ASN A 122 -9.86 5.78 4.90
CA ASN A 122 -10.98 6.55 5.44
C ASN A 122 -12.33 5.93 5.04
N ALA A 123 -13.41 6.47 5.61
CA ALA A 123 -14.76 5.96 5.40
C ALA A 123 -15.21 6.09 3.93
N GLU A 124 -14.75 7.13 3.24
CA GLU A 124 -15.00 7.36 1.82
C GLU A 124 -14.39 6.23 0.99
N LEU A 125 -13.13 5.86 1.26
CA LEU A 125 -12.43 4.77 0.56
C LEU A 125 -13.17 3.45 0.73
N ILE A 126 -13.54 3.12 1.96
CA ILE A 126 -14.26 1.88 2.24
C ILE A 126 -15.62 1.88 1.55
N SER A 127 -16.29 3.03 1.49
CA SER A 127 -17.58 3.19 0.79
C SER A 127 -17.48 3.11 -0.72
N TYR A 128 -16.37 3.53 -1.28
CA TYR A 128 -16.08 3.30 -2.69
C TYR A 128 -15.77 1.84 -2.97
N LEU A 129 -14.92 1.20 -2.17
CA LEU A 129 -14.62 -0.23 -2.28
C LEU A 129 -15.87 -1.11 -2.09
N ALA A 130 -16.85 -0.66 -1.29
CA ALA A 130 -18.14 -1.34 -1.17
C ALA A 130 -18.95 -1.35 -2.48
N LYS A 131 -18.81 -0.31 -3.31
CA LYS A 131 -19.46 -0.17 -4.62
C LYS A 131 -18.61 -0.74 -5.76
N HIS A 132 -17.29 -0.69 -5.62
CA HIS A 132 -16.28 -1.04 -6.61
C HIS A 132 -15.23 -2.00 -6.01
N PRO A 133 -15.62 -3.23 -5.62
CA PRO A 133 -14.74 -4.16 -4.91
C PRO A 133 -13.55 -4.64 -5.74
N GLU A 134 -13.59 -4.52 -7.07
CA GLU A 134 -12.47 -4.84 -7.97
C GLU A 134 -11.20 -4.03 -7.65
N TYR A 135 -11.35 -2.84 -7.04
CA TYR A 135 -10.24 -2.01 -6.61
C TYR A 135 -9.51 -2.55 -5.37
N LEU A 136 -10.06 -3.53 -4.64
CA LEU A 136 -9.37 -4.20 -3.53
C LEU A 136 -8.02 -4.79 -3.96
N ARG A 137 -7.95 -5.32 -5.19
CA ARG A 137 -6.71 -5.90 -5.74
C ARG A 137 -5.71 -4.85 -6.23
N HIS A 138 -6.14 -3.59 -6.39
CA HIS A 138 -5.29 -2.49 -6.81
C HIS A 138 -4.58 -1.82 -5.61
N LEU A 139 -5.04 -2.08 -4.39
CA LEU A 139 -4.34 -1.66 -3.17
C LEU A 139 -2.97 -2.33 -3.09
N ASN A 140 -1.96 -1.60 -2.64
CA ASN A 140 -0.70 -2.24 -2.22
C ASN A 140 -0.94 -3.10 -0.95
N ALA A 141 -0.01 -4.02 -0.66
CA ALA A 141 -0.16 -4.95 0.45
C ALA A 141 -0.41 -4.24 1.80
N ARG A 142 0.34 -3.17 2.10
CA ARG A 142 0.18 -2.43 3.35
C ARG A 142 -1.17 -1.72 3.46
N LYS A 143 -1.64 -1.14 2.36
CA LYS A 143 -2.97 -0.52 2.26
C LYS A 143 -4.07 -1.54 2.51
N PHE A 144 -3.90 -2.75 1.98
CA PHE A 144 -4.82 -3.84 2.24
C PHE A 144 -4.82 -4.25 3.72
N GLU A 145 -3.65 -4.38 4.36
CA GLU A 145 -3.56 -4.62 5.81
C GLU A 145 -4.26 -3.52 6.62
N MET A 146 -4.02 -2.24 6.27
CA MET A 146 -4.66 -1.09 6.91
C MET A 146 -6.19 -1.10 6.74
N LEU A 147 -6.68 -1.48 5.57
CA LEU A 147 -8.11 -1.62 5.29
C LEU A 147 -8.76 -2.65 6.21
N ILE A 148 -8.16 -3.84 6.29
CA ILE A 148 -8.65 -4.91 7.15
C ILE A 148 -8.59 -4.48 8.63
N ALA A 149 -7.50 -3.81 9.04
CA ALA A 149 -7.37 -3.28 10.39
C ALA A 149 -8.47 -2.27 10.75
N GLU A 150 -8.83 -1.38 9.83
CA GLU A 150 -9.92 -0.40 10.04
C GLU A 150 -11.29 -1.07 10.12
N ILE A 151 -11.56 -2.06 9.26
CA ILE A 151 -12.80 -2.86 9.33
C ILE A 151 -12.91 -3.59 10.67
N ILE A 152 -11.81 -4.16 11.17
CA ILE A 152 -11.80 -4.85 12.47
C ILE A 152 -11.99 -3.84 13.61
N ARG A 153 -11.34 -2.67 13.54
CA ARG A 153 -11.49 -1.59 14.52
C ARG A 153 -12.93 -1.13 14.61
N SER A 154 -13.62 -0.95 13.48
CA SER A 154 -15.02 -0.53 13.46
C SER A 154 -15.99 -1.58 14.03
N LYS A 155 -15.55 -2.83 14.20
CA LYS A 155 -16.27 -3.91 14.89
C LYS A 155 -15.99 -3.94 16.40
N GLY A 156 -15.28 -2.95 16.95
CA GLY A 156 -15.10 -2.76 18.40
C GLY A 156 -13.84 -3.39 18.98
N TYR A 157 -12.85 -3.70 18.15
CA TYR A 157 -11.58 -4.28 18.57
C TYR A 157 -10.50 -3.21 18.70
N ASP A 158 -9.61 -3.37 19.68
CA ASP A 158 -8.34 -2.65 19.75
C ASP A 158 -7.37 -3.30 18.76
N VAL A 159 -6.93 -2.56 17.75
CA VAL A 159 -6.15 -3.10 16.62
C VAL A 159 -4.75 -2.52 16.56
N THR A 160 -3.75 -3.40 16.46
CA THR A 160 -2.35 -3.06 16.24
C THR A 160 -1.88 -3.65 14.91
N LEU A 161 -1.37 -2.81 14.01
CA LEU A 161 -0.66 -3.27 12.82
C LEU A 161 0.78 -3.64 13.20
N THR A 162 1.25 -4.80 12.75
CA THR A 162 2.65 -5.18 12.95
C THR A 162 3.55 -4.42 11.96
N PRO A 163 4.86 -4.30 12.26
CA PRO A 163 5.84 -3.79 11.31
C PRO A 163 5.90 -4.65 10.04
N GLN A 164 6.22 -4.05 8.89
CA GLN A 164 6.36 -4.77 7.61
C GLN A 164 7.60 -5.68 7.52
N THR A 165 8.46 -5.67 8.55
CA THR A 165 9.58 -6.60 8.65
C THR A 165 9.06 -8.02 8.78
N ARG A 166 9.79 -9.01 8.24
CA ARG A 166 9.39 -10.44 8.11
C ARG A 166 9.22 -11.14 9.47
N ASP A 167 8.35 -10.64 10.35
CA ASP A 167 8.25 -11.04 11.76
C ASP A 167 7.19 -12.12 11.99
N GLY A 168 7.19 -13.13 11.12
CA GLY A 168 6.55 -14.42 11.43
C GLY A 168 5.07 -14.51 11.10
N GLY A 169 4.62 -13.95 9.97
CA GLY A 169 3.32 -14.30 9.37
C GLY A 169 2.10 -13.84 10.18
N LYS A 170 2.14 -12.63 10.72
CA LYS A 170 0.98 -11.88 11.21
C LYS A 170 1.13 -10.40 10.88
N ASP A 171 0.12 -9.81 10.26
CA ASP A 171 0.07 -8.40 9.86
C ASP A 171 -0.71 -7.53 10.86
N ILE A 172 -1.67 -8.14 11.59
CA ILE A 172 -2.56 -7.45 12.52
C ILE A 172 -2.70 -8.28 13.80
N ILE A 173 -2.72 -7.59 14.94
CA ILE A 173 -3.13 -8.13 16.24
C ILE A 173 -4.40 -7.38 16.66
N ALA A 174 -5.47 -8.12 16.95
CA ALA A 174 -6.75 -7.57 17.36
C ALA A 174 -7.14 -8.10 18.75
N LEU A 175 -7.47 -7.17 19.65
CA LEU A 175 -7.84 -7.45 21.04
C LEU A 175 -9.29 -7.01 21.28
N TYR A 176 -10.12 -7.96 21.70
CA TYR A 176 -11.44 -7.70 22.23
C TYR A 176 -11.41 -7.76 23.75
N LYS A 177 -11.88 -6.69 24.39
CA LYS A 177 -12.01 -6.62 25.85
C LYS A 177 -13.47 -6.80 26.20
N SER A 178 -13.78 -7.81 27.00
CA SER A 178 -15.13 -8.04 27.52
C SER A 178 -15.11 -8.32 29.02
N PRO A 179 -16.23 -8.13 29.73
CA PRO A 179 -16.35 -8.51 31.14
C PRO A 179 -16.11 -10.00 31.42
N PHE A 180 -16.24 -10.85 30.40
CA PHE A 180 -16.07 -12.30 30.50
C PHE A 180 -14.66 -12.77 30.11
N GLY A 181 -13.75 -11.83 29.83
CA GLY A 181 -12.37 -12.11 29.46
C GLY A 181 -11.92 -11.35 28.21
N HIS A 182 -10.63 -11.46 27.94
CA HIS A 182 -9.98 -10.89 26.76
C HIS A 182 -9.82 -11.96 25.68
N GLN A 183 -10.11 -11.60 24.43
CA GLN A 183 -9.86 -12.44 23.27
C GLN A 183 -8.89 -11.72 22.35
N MET A 184 -7.78 -12.38 22.04
CA MET A 184 -6.78 -11.89 21.11
C MET A 184 -6.73 -12.81 19.89
N PHE A 185 -6.77 -12.22 18.71
CA PHE A 185 -6.53 -12.95 17.48
C PHE A 185 -5.55 -12.20 16.59
N ILE A 186 -4.89 -12.97 15.74
CA ILE A 186 -3.97 -12.47 14.72
C ILE A 186 -4.60 -12.55 13.35
N VAL A 187 -4.20 -11.64 12.47
CA VAL A 187 -4.62 -11.64 11.08
C VAL A 187 -3.39 -11.62 10.20
N GLU A 188 -3.37 -12.51 9.21
CA GLU A 188 -2.44 -12.45 8.08
C GLU A 188 -3.22 -12.04 6.84
N CYS A 189 -2.71 -11.07 6.11
CA CYS A 189 -3.31 -10.49 4.93
C CYS A 189 -2.49 -10.89 3.68
N LYS A 190 -3.19 -11.45 2.68
CA LYS A 190 -2.59 -11.80 1.38
C LYS A 190 -3.37 -11.13 0.25
N ARG A 191 -2.87 -9.98 -0.21
CA ARG A 191 -3.36 -9.36 -1.44
C ARG A 191 -2.81 -10.12 -2.64
N TYR A 192 -3.60 -11.03 -3.19
CA TYR A 192 -3.28 -11.84 -4.37
C TYR A 192 -4.24 -11.54 -5.52
N GLN A 193 -3.82 -11.86 -6.73
CA GLN A 193 -4.70 -11.86 -7.89
C GLN A 193 -5.68 -13.03 -7.83
N GLU A 194 -6.78 -12.95 -8.58
CA GLU A 194 -7.89 -13.92 -8.55
C GLU A 194 -7.45 -15.36 -8.86
N ASP A 195 -6.52 -15.50 -9.79
CA ASP A 195 -5.96 -16.76 -10.26
C ASP A 195 -4.92 -17.35 -9.30
N ASN A 196 -4.42 -16.57 -8.34
CA ASN A 196 -3.45 -16.99 -7.35
C ASN A 196 -4.10 -17.33 -6.01
N LYS A 197 -4.55 -18.58 -5.88
CA LYS A 197 -5.21 -19.09 -4.66
C LYS A 197 -4.23 -19.29 -3.51
N VAL A 198 -4.70 -19.08 -2.29
CA VAL A 198 -3.93 -19.35 -1.08
C VAL A 198 -3.90 -20.86 -0.79
N GLY A 199 -2.68 -21.40 -0.75
CA GLY A 199 -2.39 -22.81 -0.47
C GLY A 199 -2.39 -23.17 1.02
N VAL A 200 -2.53 -24.45 1.31
CA VAL A 200 -2.59 -24.99 2.68
C VAL A 200 -1.35 -24.70 3.52
N GLU A 201 -0.17 -24.58 2.92
CA GLU A 201 1.09 -24.31 3.64
C GLU A 201 1.05 -22.97 4.40
N LEU A 202 0.44 -21.94 3.79
CA LEU A 202 0.30 -20.64 4.42
C LEU A 202 -0.66 -20.70 5.61
N VAL A 203 -1.75 -21.46 5.46
CA VAL A 203 -2.74 -21.70 6.51
C VAL A 203 -2.10 -22.44 7.70
N ARG A 204 -1.31 -23.49 7.44
CA ARG A 204 -0.56 -24.23 8.46
C ARG A 204 0.47 -23.35 9.16
N GLY A 205 1.17 -22.50 8.40
CA GLY A 205 2.14 -21.55 8.94
C GLY A 205 1.49 -20.60 9.94
N LEU A 206 0.39 -19.94 9.55
CA LEU A 206 -0.36 -19.05 10.44
C LEU A 206 -0.88 -19.78 11.69
N TYR A 207 -1.40 -21.00 11.53
CA TYR A 207 -1.83 -21.82 12.66
C TYR A 207 -0.68 -22.14 13.63
N GLY A 208 0.52 -22.42 13.10
CA GLY A 208 1.73 -22.62 13.90
C GLY A 208 2.08 -21.38 14.73
N VAL A 209 2.01 -20.18 14.14
CA VAL A 209 2.23 -18.90 14.84
C VAL A 209 1.21 -18.70 15.95
N LYS A 210 -0.08 -18.93 15.65
CA LYS A 210 -1.18 -18.88 16.61
C LYS A 210 -0.91 -19.76 17.83
N MET A 211 -0.49 -21.02 17.59
CA MET A 211 -0.18 -21.99 18.65
C MET A 211 1.04 -21.58 19.46
N ALA A 212 2.12 -21.17 18.80
CA ALA A 212 3.38 -20.80 19.46
C ALA A 212 3.23 -19.58 20.37
N GLU A 213 2.48 -18.58 19.92
CA GLU A 213 2.27 -17.32 20.64
C GLU A 213 0.98 -17.30 21.48
N ARG A 214 0.24 -18.41 21.51
CA ARG A 214 -0.96 -18.64 22.34
C ARG A 214 -2.09 -17.64 22.09
N TYR A 215 -2.26 -17.18 20.85
CA TYR A 215 -3.43 -16.42 20.46
C TYR A 215 -4.70 -17.28 20.53
N ASN A 216 -5.86 -16.67 20.82
CA ASN A 216 -7.12 -17.39 20.91
C ASN A 216 -7.54 -17.90 19.53
N GLN A 217 -7.44 -17.05 18.51
CA GLN A 217 -7.83 -17.34 17.14
C GLN A 217 -6.82 -16.75 16.13
N ALA A 218 -6.88 -17.22 14.89
CA ALA A 218 -6.19 -16.63 13.77
C ALA A 218 -7.13 -16.48 12.57
N LEU A 219 -6.88 -15.46 11.76
CA LEU A 219 -7.66 -15.13 10.59
C LEU A 219 -6.73 -14.95 9.40
N LEU A 220 -7.00 -15.66 8.31
CA LEU A 220 -6.28 -15.46 7.06
C LEU A 220 -7.19 -14.78 6.05
N VAL A 221 -6.81 -13.60 5.61
CA VAL A 221 -7.64 -12.73 4.77
C VAL A 221 -6.98 -12.55 3.42
N THR A 222 -7.71 -12.75 2.32
CA THR A 222 -7.15 -12.62 0.98
C THR A 222 -8.11 -11.98 -0.02
N THR A 223 -7.56 -11.21 -0.98
CA THR A 223 -8.30 -10.69 -2.15
C THR A 223 -8.49 -11.72 -3.28
N SER A 224 -8.03 -12.96 -3.06
CA SER A 224 -8.23 -14.11 -3.94
C SER A 224 -9.17 -15.12 -3.26
N THR A 225 -8.96 -16.41 -3.48
CA THR A 225 -9.69 -17.52 -2.87
C THR A 225 -8.73 -18.55 -2.26
N PHE A 226 -9.27 -19.54 -1.56
CA PHE A 226 -8.49 -20.60 -0.93
C PHE A 226 -8.54 -21.89 -1.75
N THR A 227 -7.46 -22.67 -1.68
CA THR A 227 -7.45 -24.04 -2.23
C THR A 227 -8.38 -24.97 -1.45
N PRO A 228 -8.88 -26.07 -2.05
CA PRO A 228 -9.70 -27.06 -1.34
C PRO A 228 -8.98 -27.63 -0.09
N ASP A 229 -7.69 -27.91 -0.20
CA ASP A 229 -6.88 -28.42 0.92
C ASP A 229 -6.77 -27.43 2.07
N ALA A 230 -6.65 -26.13 1.75
CA ALA A 230 -6.69 -25.06 2.76
C ALA A 230 -8.03 -25.04 3.50
N GLN A 231 -9.14 -25.16 2.77
CA GLN A 231 -10.47 -25.21 3.38
C GLN A 231 -10.67 -26.46 4.23
N GLU A 232 -10.24 -27.63 3.75
CA GLU A 232 -10.35 -28.90 4.47
C GLU A 232 -9.57 -28.87 5.79
N PHE A 233 -8.36 -28.29 5.78
CA PHE A 233 -7.54 -28.13 6.98
C PHE A 233 -8.24 -27.30 8.09
N VAL A 234 -9.02 -26.29 7.71
CA VAL A 234 -9.66 -25.37 8.66
C VAL A 234 -10.97 -25.90 9.23
N LYS A 235 -11.68 -26.81 8.55
CA LYS A 235 -12.95 -27.39 9.01
C LYS A 235 -12.94 -27.86 10.47
N PRO A 236 -11.98 -28.67 10.95
CA PRO A 236 -11.92 -29.08 12.35
C PRO A 236 -11.49 -27.96 13.30
N LEU A 237 -10.90 -26.88 12.80
CA LEU A 237 -10.34 -25.76 13.56
C LEU A 237 -11.22 -24.51 13.54
N LYS A 238 -12.49 -24.62 13.14
CA LYS A 238 -13.39 -23.48 12.87
C LYS A 238 -13.54 -22.43 13.99
N PHE A 239 -13.17 -22.77 15.24
CA PHE A 239 -13.20 -21.86 16.38
C PHE A 239 -11.83 -21.22 16.70
N GLU A 240 -10.77 -21.67 16.03
CA GLU A 240 -9.38 -21.25 16.27
C GLU A 240 -8.74 -20.63 15.02
N LEU A 241 -9.24 -20.96 13.84
CA LEU A 241 -8.72 -20.51 12.56
C LEU A 241 -9.88 -20.29 11.59
N GLU A 242 -9.90 -19.13 10.95
CA GLU A 242 -10.87 -18.80 9.92
C GLU A 242 -10.19 -18.29 8.65
N LEU A 243 -10.81 -18.58 7.50
CA LEU A 243 -10.39 -18.12 6.18
C LEU A 243 -11.42 -17.13 5.67
N LYS A 244 -10.96 -15.97 5.19
CA LYS A 244 -11.83 -14.92 4.63
C LYS A 244 -11.34 -14.48 3.27
N ASP A 245 -12.20 -14.61 2.27
CA ASP A 245 -11.85 -14.38 0.88
C ASP A 245 -12.36 -13.03 0.36
N TYR A 246 -12.20 -12.81 -0.93
CA TYR A 246 -12.65 -11.61 -1.62
C TYR A 246 -14.12 -11.25 -1.35
N ASN A 247 -15.00 -12.25 -1.28
CA ASN A 247 -16.43 -12.02 -1.04
C ASN A 247 -16.70 -11.57 0.39
N ASP A 248 -16.00 -12.17 1.37
CA ASP A 248 -16.08 -11.74 2.77
C ASP A 248 -15.68 -10.28 2.94
N ILE A 249 -14.56 -9.88 2.34
CA ILE A 249 -14.05 -8.50 2.40
C ILE A 249 -15.04 -7.53 1.74
N THR A 250 -15.59 -7.91 0.58
CA THR A 250 -16.61 -7.12 -0.12
C THR A 250 -17.84 -6.90 0.75
N ASN A 251 -18.29 -7.94 1.45
CA ASN A 251 -19.42 -7.85 2.36
C ASN A 251 -19.10 -6.96 3.57
N TRP A 252 -17.90 -7.06 4.14
CA TRP A 252 -17.49 -6.18 5.22
C TRP A 252 -17.43 -4.71 4.82
N CYS A 253 -16.95 -4.40 3.60
CA CYS A 253 -16.98 -3.02 3.09
C CYS A 253 -18.43 -2.52 2.99
N LYS A 254 -19.35 -3.34 2.46
CA LYS A 254 -20.78 -3.00 2.38
C LYS A 254 -21.43 -2.81 3.75
N GLU A 255 -21.04 -3.61 4.74
CA GLU A 255 -21.51 -3.45 6.12
C GLU A 255 -20.99 -2.17 6.76
N TYR A 256 -19.72 -1.84 6.53
CA TYR A 256 -19.08 -0.64 7.04
C TYR A 256 -19.83 0.62 6.56
N SER A 257 -20.21 0.67 5.28
CA SER A 257 -20.90 1.82 4.67
C SER A 257 -22.38 1.97 5.02
N LYS A 258 -22.96 1.03 5.78
CA LYS A 258 -24.35 1.14 6.26
C LYS A 258 -24.47 1.81 7.63
N LYS A 259 -23.34 2.05 8.31
CA LYS A 259 -23.28 2.82 9.55
C LYS A 259 -23.33 4.31 9.24
#